data_AF-Q8TRZ1-F1
#
_entry.id   AF-Q8TRZ1-F1
#
_cell.length_a   1.000
_cell.length_b   1.000
_cell.length_c   1.000
_cell.angle_alpha   90.00
_cell.angle_beta   90.00
_cell.angle_gamma   90.00
#
_symmetry.space_group_name_H-M   'P 1'
#
loop_
_entity.id
_entity.type
_entity.pdbx_description
1 polymer ?
#
loop_
_entity_poly.entity_id
_entity_poly.type
_entity_poly.pdbx_seq_one_letter_code
_entity_poly.pdbx_strand_id
1 'polypeptide(L)'
;MAVTLFLIFAVDRLLARTKLLHTDVKFAKQLIQFVILSIGLIFVVFSLPIAVQYKESILSLLGIIAGAAVALSSTTFIANAMSGIMLKVIKPFRAGDYIESGNFFGRVTDIHILHTEVQSIDRDLVTFPNLKLVSNPLKTIRTSGTIISTCVSLGYDVPRQKIEKNLLLAAEKIGLENPFVHVLELGDFSVTYKVGGLLKNIESLITARSDFKKAVLDSLHEADVEIVSPNFMNQRILKEGTVFIPPKEPLKAEVPEKPQEKKPEEIIFDKAIEAEILGKIELVLLNLERKEKDLKQQVSSVPEQNRKAELSGKLEFLKARKEEVKTEFESMKKQMEETEEIIEPEMRSRQLQSLNLKADHLDIRRKKLEKELKEILENKNPEKV
;
A
#
# COMPACT_ATOMS: atom_id res chain seq x y z
N MET A 1 21.72 47.22 13.61
CA MET A 1 20.41 47.80 13.96
C MET A 1 19.77 48.54 12.79
N ALA A 2 20.28 49.69 12.34
CA ALA A 2 19.65 50.40 11.20
C ALA A 2 19.67 49.59 9.88
N VAL A 3 20.81 48.95 9.55
CA VAL A 3 20.95 48.11 8.36
C VAL A 3 20.09 46.85 8.41
N THR A 4 19.96 46.23 9.58
CA THR A 4 19.17 45.01 9.78
C THR A 4 17.67 45.30 9.71
N LEU A 5 17.22 46.41 10.30
CA LEU A 5 15.84 46.90 10.18
C LEU A 5 15.53 47.35 8.74
N PHE A 6 16.50 47.94 8.04
CA PHE A 6 16.37 48.30 6.63
C PHE A 6 16.25 47.07 5.72
N LEU A 7 17.03 46.01 5.95
CA LEU A 7 16.92 44.75 5.21
C LEU A 7 15.58 44.07 5.43
N ILE A 8 15.08 44.02 6.67
CA ILE A 8 13.74 43.48 6.97
C ILE A 8 12.66 44.30 6.23
N PHE A 9 12.73 45.63 6.32
CA PHE A 9 11.81 46.53 5.64
C PHE A 9 11.86 46.40 4.10
N ALA A 10 13.06 46.23 3.53
CA ALA A 10 13.25 46.04 2.09
C ALA A 10 12.65 44.71 1.62
N VAL A 11 12.87 43.61 2.36
CA VAL A 11 12.26 42.30 2.08
C VAL A 11 10.74 42.36 2.19
N ASP A 12 10.21 43.02 3.22
CA ASP A 12 8.77 43.22 3.38
C ASP A 12 8.17 44.00 2.21
N ARG A 13 8.85 45.06 1.76
CA ARG A 13 8.39 45.91 0.65
C ARG A 13 8.48 45.22 -0.72
N LEU A 14 9.48 44.36 -0.93
CA LEU A 14 9.63 43.57 -2.16
C LEU A 14 8.56 42.47 -2.25
N LEU A 15 8.32 41.76 -1.15
CA LEU A 15 7.31 40.69 -1.11
C LEU A 15 5.87 41.22 -1.10
N ALA A 16 5.63 42.43 -0.59
CA ALA A 16 4.32 43.08 -0.69
C ALA A 16 3.98 43.51 -2.14
N ARG A 17 4.99 43.70 -3.00
CA ARG A 17 4.79 44.04 -4.42
C ARG A 17 4.46 42.81 -5.28
N THR A 18 4.90 41.63 -4.86
CA THR A 18 4.49 40.39 -5.50
C THR A 18 3.09 40.03 -4.99
N LYS A 19 2.05 40.23 -5.81
CA LYS A 19 0.67 39.72 -5.60
C LYS A 19 0.63 38.18 -5.70
N LEU A 20 1.57 37.49 -5.07
CA LEU A 20 1.59 36.04 -4.99
C LEU A 20 0.73 35.65 -3.80
N LEU A 21 -0.52 35.31 -4.11
CA LEU A 21 -1.31 34.39 -3.29
C LEU A 21 -0.49 33.09 -3.15
N HIS A 22 -0.56 32.47 -1.97
CA HIS A 22 -0.16 31.10 -1.61
C HIS A 22 0.79 31.02 -0.40
N THR A 23 0.44 30.07 0.47
CA THR A 23 1.04 29.78 1.78
C THR A 23 2.56 29.58 1.73
N ASP A 24 3.10 29.11 0.60
CA ASP A 24 4.52 28.81 0.44
C ASP A 24 5.41 30.07 0.48
N VAL A 25 4.91 31.20 -0.03
CA VAL A 25 5.64 32.48 0.03
C VAL A 25 5.71 33.00 1.45
N LYS A 26 4.71 32.70 2.30
CA LYS A 26 4.72 33.09 3.71
C LYS A 26 5.77 32.34 4.51
N PHE A 27 5.91 31.03 4.29
CA PHE A 27 6.95 30.22 4.96
C PHE A 27 8.35 30.64 4.51
N ALA A 28 8.57 30.78 3.20
CA ALA A 28 9.85 31.26 2.66
C ALA A 28 10.21 32.64 3.21
N LYS A 29 9.24 33.56 3.32
CA LYS A 29 9.41 34.87 3.95
C LYS A 29 9.84 34.77 5.41
N GLN A 30 9.15 33.96 6.21
CA GLN A 30 9.46 33.76 7.62
C GLN A 30 10.88 33.20 7.80
N LEU A 31 11.28 32.25 6.96
CA LEU A 31 12.63 31.69 6.97
C LEU A 31 13.69 32.75 6.62
N ILE A 32 13.46 33.53 5.56
CA ILE A 32 14.37 34.62 5.16
C ILE A 32 14.48 35.67 6.27
N GLN A 33 13.37 36.08 6.88
CA GLN A 33 13.37 37.02 8.01
C GLN A 33 14.14 36.46 9.21
N PHE A 34 13.97 35.17 9.54
CA PHE A 34 14.71 34.50 10.60
C PHE A 34 16.23 34.50 10.32
N VAL A 35 16.64 34.22 9.09
CA VAL A 35 18.06 34.26 8.69
C VAL A 35 18.62 35.68 8.79
N ILE A 36 17.90 36.69 8.30
CA ILE A 36 18.32 38.10 8.38
C ILE A 36 18.44 38.55 9.84
N LEU A 37 17.51 38.15 10.70
CA LEU A 37 17.54 38.48 12.12
C LEU A 37 18.73 37.80 12.82
N SER A 38 19.01 36.55 12.48
CA SER A 38 20.17 35.80 13.01
C SER A 38 21.49 36.46 12.60
N ILE A 39 21.64 36.84 11.32
CA ILE A 39 22.81 37.60 10.84
C ILE A 39 22.88 38.96 11.53
N GLY A 40 21.75 39.64 11.69
CA GLY A 40 21.68 40.92 12.36
C GLY A 40 22.11 40.87 13.83
N LEU A 41 21.77 39.80 14.53
CA LEU A 41 22.21 39.53 15.90
C LEU A 41 23.74 39.41 15.97
N ILE A 42 24.35 38.69 15.02
CA ILE A 42 25.81 38.56 14.93
C ILE A 42 26.47 39.94 14.77
N PHE A 43 25.95 40.79 13.87
CA PHE A 43 26.45 42.16 13.70
C PHE A 43 26.31 43.03 14.96
N VAL A 44 25.22 42.87 15.71
CA VAL A 44 25.03 43.58 16.98
C VAL A 44 26.12 43.18 17.98
N VAL A 45 26.41 41.88 18.12
CA VAL A 45 27.49 41.40 19.00
C VAL A 45 28.86 41.95 18.58
N PHE A 46 29.15 41.99 17.27
CA PHE A 46 30.38 42.59 16.76
C PHE A 46 30.49 44.10 17.04
N SER A 47 29.37 44.82 17.03
CA SER A 47 29.33 46.26 17.27
C SER A 47 29.44 46.67 18.74
N LEU A 48 29.36 45.73 19.70
CA LEU A 48 29.48 46.04 21.12
C LEU A 48 30.91 46.53 21.47
N PRO A 49 31.07 47.55 22.33
CA PRO A 49 32.38 48.07 22.74
C PRO A 49 33.01 47.21 23.85
N ILE A 50 33.16 45.91 23.60
CA ILE A 50 33.76 44.93 24.51
C ILE A 50 35.00 44.28 23.88
N ALA A 51 35.89 43.72 24.70
CA ALA A 51 37.10 43.05 24.20
C ALA A 51 36.74 41.84 23.32
N VAL A 52 37.58 41.58 22.31
CA VAL A 52 37.35 40.55 21.27
C VAL A 52 37.13 39.17 21.88
N GLN A 53 37.89 38.80 22.90
CA GLN A 53 37.78 37.52 23.63
C GLN A 53 36.36 37.25 24.19
N TYR A 54 35.66 38.30 24.65
CA TYR A 54 34.29 38.16 25.17
C TYR A 54 33.29 38.04 24.03
N LYS A 55 33.51 38.72 22.88
CA LYS A 55 32.66 38.57 21.68
C LYS A 55 32.72 37.15 21.14
N GLU A 56 33.92 36.58 21.04
CA GLU A 56 34.13 35.21 20.58
C GLU A 56 33.45 34.19 21.51
N SER A 57 33.58 34.39 22.83
CA SER A 57 32.91 33.54 23.82
C SER A 57 31.38 33.62 23.72
N ILE A 58 30.82 34.82 23.55
CA ILE A 58 29.37 35.03 23.38
C ILE A 58 28.88 34.37 22.08
N LEU A 59 29.58 34.60 20.96
CA LEU A 59 29.21 34.00 19.67
C LEU A 59 29.34 32.47 19.69
N SER A 60 30.37 31.94 20.33
CA SER A 60 30.54 30.49 20.52
C SER A 60 29.39 29.90 21.32
N LEU A 61 29.04 30.51 22.45
CA LEU A 61 27.92 30.07 23.29
C LEU A 61 26.58 30.15 22.54
N LEU A 62 26.31 31.26 21.87
CA LEU A 62 25.11 31.43 21.04
C LEU A 62 25.06 30.41 19.90
N GLY A 63 26.19 30.14 19.25
CA GLY A 63 26.30 29.15 18.20
C GLY A 63 26.03 27.73 18.71
N ILE A 64 26.58 27.36 19.87
CA ILE A 64 26.34 26.05 20.50
C ILE A 64 24.86 25.91 20.87
N ILE A 65 24.26 26.91 21.52
CA ILE A 65 22.87 26.85 21.96
C ILE A 65 21.93 26.82 20.75
N ALA A 66 22.14 27.68 19.76
CA ALA A 66 21.32 27.71 18.55
C ALA A 66 21.48 26.42 17.74
N GLY A 67 22.71 25.92 17.58
CA GLY A 67 22.99 24.66 16.91
C GLY A 67 22.34 23.47 17.61
N ALA A 68 22.48 23.40 18.93
CA ALA A 68 21.83 22.36 19.74
C ALA A 68 20.31 22.44 19.64
N ALA A 69 19.71 23.63 19.73
CA ALA A 69 18.27 23.81 19.60
C ALA A 69 17.75 23.35 18.23
N VAL A 70 18.42 23.71 17.14
CA VAL A 70 18.07 23.28 15.78
C VAL A 70 18.23 21.77 15.63
N ALA A 71 19.34 21.21 16.11
CA ALA A 71 19.60 19.78 16.04
C ALA A 71 18.54 18.98 16.81
N LEU A 72 18.25 19.34 18.06
CA LEU A 72 17.26 18.66 18.89
C LEU A 72 15.84 18.77 18.29
N SER A 73 15.48 19.95 17.79
CA SER A 73 14.16 20.18 17.20
C SER A 73 13.97 19.44 15.87
N SER A 74 15.05 19.22 15.11
CA SER A 74 15.00 18.53 13.81
C SER A 74 15.11 17.00 13.89
N THR A 75 15.43 16.44 15.07
CA THR A 75 15.55 14.98 15.28
C THR A 75 14.36 14.19 14.75
N THR A 76 13.13 14.63 15.02
CA THR A 76 11.91 13.93 14.59
C THR A 76 11.75 13.94 13.07
N PHE A 77 12.10 15.05 12.42
CA PHE A 77 12.05 15.16 10.96
C PHE A 77 13.05 14.21 10.30
N ILE A 78 14.30 14.22 10.78
CA ILE A 78 15.37 13.34 10.29
C ILE A 78 15.01 11.87 10.54
N ALA A 79 14.46 11.55 11.72
CA ALA A 79 14.04 10.20 12.05
C ALA A 79 12.96 9.69 11.08
N ASN A 80 11.93 10.50 10.79
CA ASN A 80 10.92 10.14 9.80
C ASN A 80 11.50 9.97 8.38
N ALA A 81 12.42 10.85 7.97
CA ALA A 81 13.10 10.74 6.68
C ALA A 81 13.91 9.45 6.56
N MET A 82 14.69 9.11 7.59
CA MET A 82 15.46 7.87 7.64
C MET A 82 14.57 6.63 7.70
N SER A 83 13.47 6.68 8.46
CA SER A 83 12.46 5.62 8.44
C SER A 83 11.83 5.46 7.05
N GLY A 84 11.56 6.54 6.33
CA GLY A 84 11.06 6.48 4.95
C GLY A 84 12.03 5.81 3.99
N ILE A 85 13.32 6.17 4.06
CA ILE A 85 14.38 5.50 3.28
C ILE A 85 14.45 4.01 3.64
N MET A 86 14.43 3.68 4.92
CA MET A 86 14.45 2.29 5.40
C MET A 86 13.26 1.48 4.88
N LEU A 87 12.04 2.03 4.92
CA LEU A 87 10.84 1.40 4.38
C LEU A 87 11.00 1.12 2.87
N LYS A 88 11.57 2.06 2.10
CA LYS A 88 11.81 1.88 0.66
C LYS A 88 12.91 0.86 0.34
N VAL A 89 13.91 0.71 1.20
CA VAL A 89 15.02 -0.24 1.01
C VAL A 89 14.63 -1.65 1.43
N ILE A 90 14.11 -1.81 2.66
CA ILE A 90 13.75 -3.11 3.24
C ILE A 90 12.45 -3.63 2.61
N LYS A 91 11.54 -2.74 2.21
CA LYS A 91 10.24 -3.05 1.61
C LYS A 91 9.44 -4.09 2.43
N PRO A 92 9.19 -3.85 3.73
CA PRO A 92 8.37 -4.75 4.55
C PRO A 92 6.93 -4.88 4.01
N PHE A 93 6.45 -3.85 3.32
CA PHE A 93 5.22 -3.76 2.54
C PHE A 93 5.47 -2.87 1.30
N ARG A 94 4.52 -2.88 0.37
CA ARG A 94 4.51 -2.06 -0.85
C ARG A 94 3.17 -1.32 -0.99
N ALA A 95 3.12 -0.33 -1.88
CA ALA A 95 1.85 0.23 -2.33
C ALA A 95 0.94 -0.92 -2.84
N GLY A 96 -0.31 -0.92 -2.38
CA GLY A 96 -1.27 -1.98 -2.65
C GLY A 96 -1.27 -3.15 -1.66
N ASP A 97 -0.31 -3.27 -0.73
CA ASP A 97 -0.40 -4.27 0.34
C ASP A 97 -1.39 -3.82 1.42
N TYR A 98 -2.09 -4.78 2.01
CA TYR A 98 -2.86 -4.53 3.23
C TYR A 98 -1.93 -4.50 4.43
N ILE A 99 -2.12 -3.54 5.30
CA ILE A 99 -1.37 -3.43 6.56
C ILE A 99 -2.31 -3.32 7.75
N GLU A 100 -1.82 -3.82 8.88
CA GLU A 100 -2.48 -3.73 10.17
C GLU A 100 -1.45 -3.26 11.21
N SER A 101 -1.71 -2.12 11.86
CA SER A 101 -0.85 -1.54 12.89
C SER A 101 -1.70 -1.05 14.06
N GLY A 102 -1.57 -1.69 15.22
CA GLY A 102 -2.49 -1.48 16.33
C GLY A 102 -3.93 -1.82 15.92
N ASN A 103 -4.84 -0.87 16.09
CA ASN A 103 -6.26 -1.03 15.72
C ASN A 103 -6.59 -0.57 14.29
N PHE A 104 -5.58 -0.13 13.53
CA PHE A 104 -5.78 0.37 12.18
C PHE A 104 -5.56 -0.73 11.15
N PHE A 105 -6.51 -0.89 10.23
CA PHE A 105 -6.44 -1.78 9.08
C PHE A 105 -6.73 -0.99 7.80
N GLY A 106 -5.89 -1.14 6.78
CA GLY A 106 -6.06 -0.44 5.52
C GLY A 106 -5.08 -0.92 4.45
N ARG A 107 -5.11 -0.26 3.30
CA ARG A 107 -4.30 -0.59 2.13
C ARG A 107 -3.35 0.55 1.80
N VAL A 108 -2.06 0.24 1.66
CA VAL A 108 -1.03 1.27 1.47
C VAL A 108 -1.22 1.94 0.11
N THR A 109 -1.29 3.26 0.11
CA THR A 109 -1.41 4.07 -1.10
C THR A 109 -0.03 4.51 -1.57
N ASP A 110 0.72 5.23 -0.76
CA ASP A 110 2.07 5.68 -1.15
C ASP A 110 3.00 5.81 0.06
N ILE A 111 4.31 5.77 -0.21
CA ILE A 111 5.39 5.92 0.78
C ILE A 111 6.18 7.17 0.41
N HIS A 112 5.88 8.28 1.07
CA HIS A 112 6.62 9.53 0.97
C HIS A 112 7.88 9.51 1.86
N ILE A 113 8.69 10.56 1.76
CA ILE A 113 9.94 10.66 2.52
C ILE A 113 9.70 10.75 4.05
N LEU A 114 8.67 11.49 4.50
CA LEU A 114 8.39 11.68 5.92
C LEU A 114 7.21 10.85 6.45
N HIS A 115 6.32 10.43 5.57
CA HIS A 115 5.08 9.76 5.94
C HIS A 115 4.68 8.72 4.90
N THR A 116 3.75 7.85 5.27
CA THR A 116 3.12 6.85 4.41
C THR A 116 1.62 7.09 4.42
N GLU A 117 0.99 7.04 3.27
CA GLU A 117 -0.47 7.15 3.12
C GLU A 117 -1.11 5.78 3.01
N VAL A 118 -2.23 5.60 3.71
CA VAL A 118 -2.93 4.33 3.78
C VAL A 118 -4.42 4.60 3.68
N GLN A 119 -5.09 3.96 2.73
CA GLN A 119 -6.52 4.05 2.56
C GLN A 119 -7.23 3.10 3.52
N SER A 120 -8.17 3.62 4.30
CA SER A 120 -8.94 2.85 5.28
C SER A 120 -10.10 2.08 4.63
N ILE A 121 -10.76 1.20 5.40
CA ILE A 121 -11.97 0.50 4.95
C ILE A 121 -13.16 1.45 4.68
N ASP A 122 -13.11 2.65 5.23
CA ASP A 122 -14.12 3.69 5.04
C ASP A 122 -13.77 4.63 3.87
N ARG A 123 -12.79 4.24 3.03
CA ARG A 123 -12.26 4.99 1.88
C ARG A 123 -11.45 6.25 2.24
N ASP A 124 -11.33 6.60 3.52
CA ASP A 124 -10.50 7.73 3.97
C ASP A 124 -9.00 7.50 3.75
N LEU A 125 -8.27 8.57 3.42
CA LEU A 125 -6.81 8.58 3.38
C LEU A 125 -6.22 8.93 4.75
N VAL A 126 -5.46 8.01 5.32
CA VAL A 126 -4.82 8.17 6.63
C VAL A 126 -3.32 8.27 6.46
N THR A 127 -2.75 9.38 6.95
CA THR A 127 -1.31 9.65 6.91
C THR A 127 -0.62 9.17 8.18
N PHE A 128 0.37 8.28 8.03
CA PHE A 128 1.20 7.75 9.10
C PHE A 128 2.61 8.36 9.04
N PRO A 129 3.14 8.92 10.15
CA PRO A 129 4.57 9.22 10.24
C PRO A 129 5.39 7.94 10.02
N ASN A 130 6.40 7.98 9.16
CA ASN A 130 7.21 6.80 8.84
C ASN A 130 7.86 6.20 10.10
N LEU A 131 8.27 7.05 11.04
CA LEU A 131 8.83 6.62 12.32
C LEU A 131 7.84 5.75 13.11
N LYS A 132 6.54 6.06 13.07
CA LYS A 132 5.50 5.30 13.78
C LYS A 132 5.34 3.89 13.21
N LEU A 133 5.44 3.73 11.89
CA LEU A 133 5.33 2.43 11.23
C LEU A 133 6.56 1.55 11.45
N VAL A 134 7.74 2.15 11.57
CA VAL A 134 8.99 1.41 11.85
C VAL A 134 9.12 1.05 13.33
N SER A 135 8.61 1.90 14.23
CA SER A 135 8.76 1.72 15.68
C SER A 135 7.76 0.74 16.30
N ASN A 136 6.63 0.50 15.64
CA ASN A 136 5.57 -0.37 16.14
C ASN A 136 5.48 -1.69 15.35
N PRO A 137 4.99 -2.78 15.97
CA PRO A 137 4.64 -3.98 15.23
C PRO A 137 3.68 -3.66 14.08
N LEU A 138 4.04 -4.15 12.90
CA LEU A 138 3.28 -3.99 11.67
C LEU A 138 3.04 -5.37 11.06
N LYS A 139 1.77 -5.69 10.82
CA LYS A 139 1.38 -6.90 10.12
C LYS A 139 1.08 -6.54 8.66
N THR A 140 1.80 -7.16 7.75
CA THR A 140 1.60 -7.00 6.31
C THR A 140 0.90 -8.23 5.75
N ILE A 141 -0.22 -8.01 5.05
CA ILE A 141 -0.91 -9.01 4.26
C ILE A 141 -0.54 -8.76 2.80
N ARG A 142 0.36 -9.62 2.29
CA ARG A 142 0.93 -9.52 0.94
C ARG A 142 0.05 -10.20 -0.08
N THR A 143 0.05 -9.71 -1.32
CA THR A 143 -0.69 -10.30 -2.46
C THR A 143 -0.43 -11.79 -2.72
N SER A 144 0.63 -12.39 -2.16
CA SER A 144 0.92 -13.82 -2.29
C SER A 144 -0.09 -14.75 -1.61
N GLY A 145 -0.94 -14.22 -0.74
CA GLY A 145 -1.95 -14.99 -0.02
C GLY A 145 -1.85 -14.82 1.49
N THR A 146 -2.95 -15.09 2.18
CA THR A 146 -3.04 -14.99 3.63
C THR A 146 -3.98 -16.04 4.21
N ILE A 147 -3.74 -16.46 5.45
CA ILE A 147 -4.70 -17.32 6.13
C ILE A 147 -5.83 -16.44 6.65
N ILE A 148 -7.04 -16.73 6.20
CA ILE A 148 -8.25 -16.21 6.84
C ILE A 148 -8.79 -17.29 7.79
N SER A 149 -9.29 -16.85 8.94
CA SER A 149 -9.86 -17.75 9.95
C SER A 149 -11.05 -17.10 10.63
N THR A 150 -12.02 -17.93 11.02
CA THR A 150 -13.12 -17.53 11.88
C THR A 150 -13.18 -18.45 13.10
N CYS A 151 -13.73 -17.94 14.19
CA CYS A 151 -13.95 -18.70 15.40
C CYS A 151 -15.46 -18.90 15.59
N VAL A 152 -15.84 -20.09 16.05
CA VAL A 152 -17.22 -20.43 16.41
C VAL A 152 -17.19 -21.20 17.73
N SER A 153 -18.16 -20.93 18.59
CA SER A 153 -18.35 -21.64 19.85
C SER A 153 -19.56 -22.54 19.68
N LEU A 154 -19.40 -23.83 20.03
CA LEU A 154 -20.41 -24.87 19.84
C LEU A 154 -20.53 -25.72 21.10
N GLY A 155 -21.74 -26.22 21.39
CA GLY A 155 -22.00 -27.04 22.57
C GLY A 155 -21.33 -28.42 22.54
N TYR A 156 -21.25 -29.05 23.71
CA TYR A 156 -20.69 -30.39 23.90
C TYR A 156 -21.62 -31.53 23.43
N ASP A 157 -22.85 -31.19 23.10
CA ASP A 157 -23.93 -32.06 22.65
C ASP A 157 -23.74 -32.55 21.20
N VAL A 158 -22.85 -31.91 20.43
CA VAL A 158 -22.58 -32.28 19.04
C VAL A 158 -21.22 -33.00 18.91
N PRO A 159 -21.15 -34.16 18.23
CA PRO A 159 -19.90 -34.88 18.02
C PRO A 159 -18.85 -34.03 17.30
N ARG A 160 -17.65 -33.97 17.86
CA ARG A 160 -16.50 -33.23 17.30
C ARG A 160 -16.25 -33.54 15.82
N GLN A 161 -16.29 -34.82 15.40
CA GLN A 161 -16.03 -35.17 14.00
C GLN A 161 -17.07 -34.58 13.04
N LYS A 162 -18.34 -34.46 13.48
CA LYS A 162 -19.41 -33.84 12.69
C LYS A 162 -19.13 -32.35 12.54
N ILE A 163 -18.72 -31.67 13.61
CA ILE A 163 -18.36 -30.24 13.57
C ILE A 163 -17.19 -30.01 12.62
N GLU A 164 -16.06 -30.69 12.84
CA GLU A 164 -14.84 -30.49 12.04
C GLU A 164 -15.09 -30.71 10.56
N LYS A 165 -15.84 -31.77 10.20
CA LYS A 165 -16.20 -32.05 8.81
C LYS A 165 -16.96 -30.90 8.17
N ASN A 166 -17.98 -30.35 8.83
CA ASN A 166 -18.79 -29.27 8.27
C ASN A 166 -18.03 -27.94 8.20
N LEU A 167 -17.16 -27.65 9.19
CA LEU A 167 -16.31 -26.47 9.15
C LEU A 167 -15.29 -26.54 7.99
N LEU A 168 -14.70 -27.70 7.74
CA LEU A 168 -13.80 -27.90 6.58
C LEU A 168 -14.55 -27.72 5.26
N LEU A 169 -15.77 -28.29 5.14
CA LEU A 169 -16.61 -28.11 3.96
C LEU A 169 -16.95 -26.64 3.70
N ALA A 170 -17.21 -25.84 4.75
CA ALA A 170 -17.44 -24.40 4.61
C ALA A 170 -16.21 -23.66 4.04
N ALA A 171 -15.00 -24.03 4.47
CA ALA A 171 -13.77 -23.45 3.97
C ALA A 171 -13.51 -23.85 2.50
N GLU A 172 -13.81 -25.09 2.12
CA GLU A 172 -13.72 -25.58 0.74
C GLU A 172 -14.73 -24.89 -0.19
N LYS A 173 -15.98 -24.65 0.27
CA LYS A 173 -17.02 -23.93 -0.50
C LYS A 173 -16.57 -22.53 -0.95
N ILE A 174 -15.73 -21.86 -0.15
CA ILE A 174 -15.16 -20.51 -0.46
C ILE A 174 -13.87 -20.60 -1.29
N GLY A 175 -13.34 -21.80 -1.51
CA GLY A 175 -12.10 -22.02 -2.27
C GLY A 175 -10.83 -21.71 -1.47
N LEU A 176 -10.88 -21.87 -0.14
CA LEU A 176 -9.67 -21.77 0.69
C LEU A 176 -8.81 -23.02 0.51
N GLU A 177 -7.51 -22.81 0.32
CA GLU A 177 -6.55 -23.91 0.19
C GLU A 177 -6.06 -24.38 1.56
N ASN A 178 -5.82 -25.69 1.69
CA ASN A 178 -5.37 -26.32 2.92
C ASN A 178 -6.22 -25.91 4.15
N PRO A 179 -7.54 -26.15 4.11
CA PRO A 179 -8.41 -25.82 5.22
C PRO A 179 -8.04 -26.64 6.46
N PHE A 180 -8.13 -26.01 7.62
CA PHE A 180 -7.84 -26.65 8.91
C PHE A 180 -8.84 -26.20 9.97
N VAL A 181 -9.03 -27.05 10.98
CA VAL A 181 -9.83 -26.78 12.17
C VAL A 181 -8.98 -27.05 13.40
N HIS A 182 -8.95 -26.10 14.34
CA HIS A 182 -8.34 -26.25 15.65
C HIS A 182 -9.38 -26.08 16.74
N VAL A 183 -9.25 -26.86 17.81
CA VAL A 183 -9.92 -26.57 19.07
C VAL A 183 -9.04 -25.56 19.83
N LEU A 184 -9.56 -24.36 20.05
CA LEU A 184 -8.84 -23.30 20.77
C LEU A 184 -9.01 -23.42 22.28
N GLU A 185 -10.23 -23.70 22.72
CA GLU A 185 -10.61 -23.66 24.13
C GLU A 185 -11.72 -24.67 24.42
N LEU A 186 -11.64 -25.30 25.59
CA LEU A 186 -12.70 -26.11 26.18
C LEU A 186 -13.29 -25.29 27.33
N GLY A 187 -14.34 -24.52 27.05
CA GLY A 187 -15.00 -23.68 28.05
C GLY A 187 -16.05 -24.46 28.84
N ASP A 188 -16.64 -23.84 29.86
CA ASP A 188 -17.57 -24.54 30.76
C ASP A 188 -18.82 -25.10 30.06
N PHE A 189 -19.28 -24.42 29.00
CA PHE A 189 -20.52 -24.76 28.28
C PHE A 189 -20.34 -24.95 26.77
N SER A 190 -19.14 -24.73 26.23
CA SER A 190 -18.89 -24.78 24.80
C SER A 190 -17.44 -25.06 24.47
N VAL A 191 -17.21 -25.67 23.32
CA VAL A 191 -15.90 -25.79 22.69
C VAL A 191 -15.74 -24.68 21.65
N THR A 192 -14.65 -23.92 21.76
CA THR A 192 -14.31 -22.88 20.77
C THR A 192 -13.46 -23.51 19.67
N TYR A 193 -14.00 -23.52 18.46
CA TYR A 193 -13.31 -23.97 17.25
C TYR A 193 -12.81 -22.79 16.44
N LYS A 194 -11.61 -22.90 15.88
CA LYS A 194 -11.07 -22.01 14.87
C LYS A 194 -10.93 -22.77 13.56
N VAL A 195 -11.67 -22.33 12.56
CA VAL A 195 -11.54 -22.82 11.19
C VAL A 195 -10.84 -21.78 10.34
N GLY A 196 -9.95 -22.20 9.45
CA GLY A 196 -9.27 -21.30 8.53
C GLY A 196 -8.64 -22.03 7.36
N GLY A 197 -8.11 -21.25 6.42
CA GLY A 197 -7.43 -21.75 5.24
C GLY A 197 -6.72 -20.62 4.50
N LEU A 198 -5.88 -20.98 3.53
CA LEU A 198 -5.13 -20.05 2.71
C LEU A 198 -6.03 -19.45 1.63
N LEU A 199 -6.20 -18.13 1.70
CA LEU A 199 -6.80 -17.32 0.66
C LEU A 199 -5.70 -16.83 -0.29
N LYS A 200 -5.73 -17.25 -1.56
CA LYS A 200 -4.80 -16.76 -2.59
C LYS A 200 -5.18 -15.38 -3.14
N ASN A 201 -6.47 -15.15 -3.40
CA ASN A 201 -6.94 -13.87 -3.93
C ASN A 201 -7.23 -12.88 -2.79
N ILE A 202 -6.33 -11.92 -2.61
CA ILE A 202 -6.44 -10.90 -1.56
C ILE A 202 -7.19 -9.64 -2.02
N GLU A 203 -7.46 -9.49 -3.31
CA GLU A 203 -8.21 -8.33 -3.82
C GLU A 203 -9.59 -8.23 -3.17
N SER A 204 -10.23 -9.39 -2.94
CA SER A 204 -11.52 -9.51 -2.26
C SER A 204 -11.41 -9.94 -0.80
N LEU A 205 -10.38 -9.51 -0.08
CA LEU A 205 -10.10 -9.99 1.29
C LEU A 205 -11.26 -9.73 2.26
N ILE A 206 -11.91 -8.58 2.18
CA ILE A 206 -12.98 -8.19 3.10
C ILE A 206 -14.24 -9.01 2.82
N THR A 207 -14.60 -9.09 1.53
CA THR A 207 -15.71 -9.89 1.03
C THR A 207 -15.49 -11.36 1.38
N ALA A 208 -14.30 -11.92 1.12
CA ALA A 208 -13.96 -13.30 1.45
C ALA A 208 -14.04 -13.58 2.96
N ARG A 209 -13.64 -12.65 3.83
CA ARG A 209 -13.82 -12.79 5.28
C ARG A 209 -15.30 -12.83 5.69
N SER A 210 -16.13 -12.01 5.07
CA SER A 210 -17.57 -11.98 5.31
C SER A 210 -18.23 -13.26 4.82
N ASP A 211 -17.97 -13.64 3.58
CA ASP A 211 -18.54 -14.82 2.94
C ASP A 211 -18.08 -16.11 3.61
N PHE A 212 -16.84 -16.16 4.12
CA PHE A 212 -16.39 -17.29 4.92
C PHE A 212 -17.17 -17.46 6.22
N LYS A 213 -17.53 -16.35 6.90
CA LYS A 213 -18.41 -16.43 8.08
C LYS A 213 -19.82 -16.90 7.70
N LYS A 214 -20.38 -16.41 6.59
CA LYS A 214 -21.68 -16.86 6.08
C LYS A 214 -21.66 -18.35 5.76
N ALA A 215 -20.65 -18.82 5.02
CA ALA A 215 -20.50 -20.22 4.67
C ALA A 215 -20.37 -21.13 5.90
N VAL A 216 -19.71 -20.68 6.96
CA VAL A 216 -19.61 -21.41 8.23
C VAL A 216 -20.98 -21.51 8.91
N LEU A 217 -21.76 -20.42 8.96
CA LEU A 217 -23.13 -20.44 9.49
C LEU A 217 -24.01 -21.38 8.67
N ASP A 218 -24.04 -21.21 7.35
CA ASP A 218 -24.87 -21.99 6.44
C ASP A 218 -24.52 -23.48 6.50
N SER A 219 -23.22 -23.83 6.49
CA SER A 219 -22.79 -25.24 6.55
C SER A 219 -23.07 -25.92 7.89
N LEU A 220 -23.10 -25.18 9.00
CA LEU A 220 -23.48 -25.73 10.30
C LEU A 220 -24.99 -25.92 10.38
N HIS A 221 -25.77 -24.94 9.93
CA HIS A 221 -27.24 -25.03 9.89
C HIS A 221 -27.74 -26.13 8.94
N GLU A 222 -27.14 -26.27 7.75
CA GLU A 222 -27.42 -27.38 6.82
C GLU A 222 -27.17 -28.76 7.43
N ALA A 223 -26.27 -28.84 8.41
CA ALA A 223 -25.92 -30.06 9.11
C ALA A 223 -26.71 -30.26 10.41
N ASP A 224 -27.76 -29.47 10.66
CA ASP A 224 -28.53 -29.44 11.91
C ASP A 224 -27.63 -29.29 13.14
N VAL A 225 -26.59 -28.46 13.04
CA VAL A 225 -25.74 -28.07 14.17
C VAL A 225 -26.21 -26.71 14.66
N GLU A 226 -26.78 -26.70 15.85
CA GLU A 226 -27.27 -25.46 16.47
C GLU A 226 -26.09 -24.58 16.92
N ILE A 227 -26.15 -23.30 16.57
CA ILE A 227 -25.18 -22.30 17.00
C ILE A 227 -25.85 -21.48 18.11
N VAL A 228 -25.63 -21.88 19.35
CA VAL A 228 -26.16 -21.17 20.53
C VAL A 228 -25.09 -20.34 21.21
N SER A 229 -25.48 -19.18 21.73
CA SER A 229 -24.62 -18.45 22.65
C SER A 229 -24.52 -19.26 23.96
N PRO A 230 -23.33 -19.33 24.59
CA PRO A 230 -23.17 -19.94 25.92
C PRO A 230 -24.09 -19.33 27.00
N ASN A 231 -24.58 -18.10 26.79
CA ASN A 231 -25.45 -17.37 27.71
C ASN A 231 -26.95 -17.52 27.38
N PHE A 232 -27.34 -18.47 26.53
CA PHE A 232 -28.71 -18.58 26.06
C PHE A 232 -29.59 -19.45 26.97
N MET A 233 -30.65 -18.84 27.54
CA MET A 233 -31.81 -19.55 28.08
C MET A 233 -33.06 -19.07 27.33
N ASN A 234 -33.78 -19.99 26.68
CA ASN A 234 -34.95 -19.65 25.87
C ASN A 234 -36.23 -20.19 26.50
N GLN A 235 -37.15 -19.30 26.90
CA GLN A 235 -38.58 -19.62 27.01
C GLN A 235 -39.41 -18.44 26.49
N ARG A 236 -40.11 -18.66 25.37
CA ARG A 236 -41.19 -17.79 24.90
C ARG A 236 -42.52 -18.51 25.05
N ILE A 237 -43.36 -18.00 25.94
CA ILE A 237 -44.76 -18.42 26.06
C ILE A 237 -45.57 -17.50 25.13
N LEU A 238 -46.17 -18.08 24.08
CA LEU A 238 -46.95 -17.37 23.06
C LEU A 238 -48.44 -17.39 23.43
N LYS A 239 -49.13 -16.25 23.28
CA LYS A 239 -50.61 -16.19 23.34
C LYS A 239 -51.20 -16.76 22.05
N GLU A 240 -52.32 -17.46 22.15
CA GLU A 240 -53.10 -17.83 20.96
C GLU A 240 -53.57 -16.58 20.21
N GLY A 241 -53.30 -16.51 18.90
CA GLY A 241 -53.66 -15.39 18.01
C GLY A 241 -52.53 -14.45 17.61
N THR A 242 -51.29 -14.77 17.93
CA THR A 242 -50.04 -14.11 17.48
C THR A 242 -49.94 -13.81 15.99
N VAL A 243 -49.21 -12.74 15.60
CA VAL A 243 -48.33 -12.77 14.41
C VAL A 243 -47.08 -11.90 14.62
N PHE A 244 -45.90 -12.42 14.30
CA PHE A 244 -44.64 -11.66 14.23
C PHE A 244 -43.98 -11.90 12.87
N ILE A 245 -44.18 -10.97 11.92
CA ILE A 245 -43.60 -11.00 10.57
C ILE A 245 -43.27 -9.54 10.16
N PRO A 246 -42.04 -9.19 9.74
CA PRO A 246 -41.86 -8.11 8.77
C PRO A 246 -42.37 -8.61 7.42
N PRO A 247 -43.27 -7.89 6.73
CA PRO A 247 -43.95 -8.39 5.53
C PRO A 247 -42.93 -8.92 4.50
N LYS A 248 -43.12 -10.17 4.06
CA LYS A 248 -42.34 -10.76 2.97
C LYS A 248 -42.84 -10.17 1.64
N GLU A 249 -41.97 -9.44 0.97
CA GLU A 249 -42.16 -9.17 -0.46
C GLU A 249 -42.22 -10.49 -1.25
N PRO A 250 -43.16 -10.64 -2.19
CA PRO A 250 -43.07 -11.69 -3.18
C PRO A 250 -41.84 -11.44 -4.06
N LEU A 251 -40.85 -12.33 -3.99
CA LEU A 251 -39.75 -12.34 -4.95
C LEU A 251 -40.31 -12.74 -6.32
N LYS A 252 -40.53 -11.75 -7.20
CA LYS A 252 -40.11 -11.74 -8.61
C LYS A 252 -40.77 -10.57 -9.36
N ALA A 253 -40.07 -9.46 -9.41
CA ALA A 253 -39.70 -8.95 -10.72
C ALA A 253 -38.22 -9.28 -10.87
N GLU A 254 -37.78 -9.63 -12.07
CA GLU A 254 -36.36 -9.70 -12.40
C GLU A 254 -35.65 -8.53 -11.70
N VAL A 255 -34.77 -8.83 -10.74
CA VAL A 255 -33.75 -7.84 -10.40
C VAL A 255 -33.05 -7.68 -11.75
N PRO A 256 -33.20 -6.53 -12.44
CA PRO A 256 -32.51 -6.35 -13.70
C PRO A 256 -31.07 -6.68 -13.40
N GLU A 257 -30.46 -7.59 -14.17
CA GLU A 257 -29.06 -8.00 -13.97
C GLU A 257 -28.28 -6.74 -13.65
N LYS A 258 -27.94 -6.56 -12.36
CA LYS A 258 -27.26 -5.33 -11.97
C LYS A 258 -25.97 -5.35 -12.78
N PRO A 259 -25.67 -4.27 -13.54
CA PRO A 259 -24.45 -4.22 -14.32
C PRO A 259 -23.30 -4.57 -13.37
N GLN A 260 -22.44 -5.52 -13.76
CA GLN A 260 -21.38 -6.13 -12.94
C GLN A 260 -21.01 -5.24 -11.74
N GLU A 261 -21.60 -5.53 -10.57
CA GLU A 261 -21.38 -4.69 -9.39
C GLU A 261 -19.89 -4.78 -9.05
N LYS A 262 -19.18 -3.64 -9.17
CA LYS A 262 -17.79 -3.52 -8.73
C LYS A 262 -17.69 -4.06 -7.30
N LYS A 263 -16.67 -4.84 -7.03
CA LYS A 263 -16.47 -5.39 -5.68
C LYS A 263 -16.35 -4.23 -4.68
N PRO A 264 -16.86 -4.37 -3.44
CA PRO A 264 -16.75 -3.32 -2.43
C PRO A 264 -15.31 -2.79 -2.27
N GLU A 265 -14.31 -3.68 -2.37
CA GLU A 265 -12.90 -3.33 -2.27
C GLU A 265 -12.41 -2.41 -3.40
N GLU A 266 -12.99 -2.50 -4.59
CA GLU A 266 -12.64 -1.62 -5.73
C GLU A 266 -13.13 -0.19 -5.49
N ILE A 267 -14.23 -0.04 -4.75
CA ILE A 267 -14.80 1.27 -4.39
C ILE A 267 -14.03 1.86 -3.20
N ILE A 268 -13.74 1.04 -2.21
CA ILE A 268 -13.10 1.46 -0.95
C ILE A 268 -11.61 1.78 -1.15
N PHE A 269 -10.90 0.98 -1.94
CA PHE A 269 -9.45 1.06 -2.10
C PHE A 269 -9.01 1.54 -3.48
N ASP A 270 -9.83 2.36 -4.14
CA ASP A 270 -9.57 2.89 -5.47
C ASP A 270 -8.14 3.46 -5.62
N LYS A 271 -7.74 4.40 -4.76
CA LYS A 271 -6.42 5.06 -4.82
C LYS A 271 -5.29 4.08 -4.51
N ALA A 272 -5.49 3.16 -3.58
CA ALA A 272 -4.49 2.13 -3.27
C ALA A 272 -4.35 1.07 -4.39
N ILE A 273 -5.43 0.75 -5.12
CA ILE A 273 -5.39 -0.11 -6.31
C ILE A 273 -4.61 0.57 -7.43
N GLU A 274 -4.88 1.85 -7.68
CA GLU A 274 -4.12 2.63 -8.66
C GLU A 274 -2.63 2.62 -8.35
N ALA A 275 -2.28 2.87 -7.09
CA ALA A 275 -0.89 2.87 -6.66
C ALA A 275 -0.21 1.48 -6.76
N GLU A 276 -0.95 0.40 -6.50
CA GLU A 276 -0.47 -0.96 -6.73
C GLU A 276 -0.09 -1.17 -8.21
N ILE A 277 -0.99 -0.78 -9.11
CA ILE A 277 -0.78 -0.94 -10.56
C ILE A 277 0.40 -0.10 -11.03
N LEU A 278 0.50 1.16 -10.57
CA LEU A 278 1.66 2.00 -10.87
C LEU A 278 2.97 1.34 -10.40
N GLY A 279 2.99 0.81 -9.18
CA GLY A 279 4.16 0.12 -8.63
C GLY A 279 4.50 -1.16 -9.41
N LYS A 280 3.51 -1.90 -9.92
CA LYS A 280 3.71 -3.07 -10.79
C LYS A 280 4.37 -2.65 -12.11
N ILE A 281 3.84 -1.63 -12.78
CA ILE A 281 4.38 -1.13 -14.06
C ILE A 281 5.83 -0.66 -13.88
N GLU A 282 6.11 0.14 -12.85
CA GLU A 282 7.46 0.61 -12.54
C GLU A 282 8.44 -0.55 -12.32
N LEU A 283 8.01 -1.57 -11.58
CA LEU A 283 8.82 -2.76 -11.32
C LEU A 283 9.10 -3.56 -12.60
N VAL A 284 8.11 -3.68 -13.50
CA VAL A 284 8.29 -4.34 -14.80
C VAL A 284 9.30 -3.58 -15.67
N LEU A 285 9.17 -2.24 -15.76
CA LEU A 285 10.10 -1.39 -16.52
C LEU A 285 11.52 -1.48 -15.97
N LEU A 286 11.70 -1.42 -14.65
CA LEU A 286 13.00 -1.51 -14.00
C LEU A 286 13.65 -2.89 -14.19
N ASN A 287 12.87 -3.96 -14.12
CA ASN A 287 13.35 -5.32 -14.41
C ASN A 287 13.73 -5.48 -15.89
N LEU A 288 12.96 -4.89 -16.81
CA LEU A 288 13.29 -4.86 -18.24
C LEU A 288 14.61 -4.13 -18.48
N GLU A 289 14.80 -2.93 -17.92
CA GLU A 289 16.05 -2.16 -18.08
C GLU A 289 17.29 -2.92 -17.58
N ARG A 290 17.18 -3.60 -16.43
CA ARG A 290 18.28 -4.43 -15.89
C ARG A 290 18.61 -5.59 -16.82
N LYS A 291 17.59 -6.41 -17.16
CA LYS A 291 17.78 -7.61 -17.97
C LYS A 291 18.12 -7.32 -19.42
N GLU A 292 17.75 -6.16 -19.96
CA GLU A 292 18.10 -5.75 -21.32
C GLU A 292 19.63 -5.68 -21.52
N LYS A 293 20.38 -5.26 -20.50
CA LYS A 293 21.85 -5.24 -20.54
C LYS A 293 22.41 -6.66 -20.64
N ASP A 294 21.88 -7.57 -19.82
CA ASP A 294 22.28 -8.98 -19.80
C ASP A 294 21.91 -9.68 -21.11
N LEU A 295 20.68 -9.45 -21.61
CA LEU A 295 20.18 -9.98 -22.87
C LEU A 295 21.03 -9.51 -24.05
N LYS A 296 21.42 -8.23 -24.08
CA LYS A 296 22.30 -7.69 -25.13
C LYS A 296 23.64 -8.42 -25.15
N GLN A 297 24.20 -8.73 -23.98
CA GLN A 297 25.43 -9.51 -23.87
C GLN A 297 25.23 -10.96 -24.33
N GLN A 298 24.15 -11.62 -23.90
CA GLN A 298 23.84 -13.00 -24.30
C GLN A 298 23.62 -13.12 -25.82
N VAL A 299 22.83 -12.23 -26.43
CA VAL A 299 22.62 -12.18 -27.89
C VAL A 299 23.95 -12.00 -28.64
N SER A 300 24.87 -11.20 -28.10
CA SER A 300 26.18 -10.99 -28.73
C SER A 300 27.04 -12.25 -28.78
N SER A 301 26.86 -13.17 -27.82
CA SER A 301 27.59 -14.43 -27.67
C SER A 301 27.05 -15.61 -28.51
N VAL A 302 25.93 -15.40 -29.22
CA VAL A 302 25.32 -16.42 -30.10
C VAL A 302 26.21 -16.66 -31.33
N PRO A 303 26.63 -17.91 -31.63
CA PRO A 303 27.52 -18.22 -32.75
C PRO A 303 26.87 -18.11 -34.13
N GLU A 304 25.60 -18.51 -34.26
CA GLU A 304 24.88 -18.49 -35.54
C GLU A 304 24.44 -17.07 -35.93
N GLN A 305 24.97 -16.55 -37.04
CA GLN A 305 24.67 -15.19 -37.52
C GLN A 305 23.17 -14.98 -37.82
N ASN A 306 22.48 -15.96 -38.40
CA ASN A 306 21.06 -15.86 -38.73
C ASN A 306 20.18 -15.79 -37.46
N ARG A 307 20.43 -16.67 -36.49
CA ARG A 307 19.71 -16.64 -35.21
C ARG A 307 20.04 -15.39 -34.38
N LYS A 308 21.30 -14.93 -34.45
CA LYS A 308 21.73 -13.68 -33.81
C LYS A 308 20.97 -12.47 -34.35
N ALA A 309 20.78 -12.38 -35.68
CA ALA A 309 20.01 -11.31 -36.32
C ALA A 309 18.53 -11.32 -35.91
N GLU A 310 17.91 -12.52 -35.84
CA GLU A 310 16.53 -12.68 -35.39
C GLU A 310 16.36 -12.23 -33.91
N LEU A 311 17.26 -12.68 -33.04
CA LEU A 311 17.22 -12.34 -31.61
C LEU A 311 17.52 -10.85 -31.36
N SER A 312 18.41 -10.23 -32.14
CA SER A 312 18.64 -8.79 -32.07
C SER A 312 17.41 -7.99 -32.50
N GLY A 313 16.70 -8.42 -33.55
CA GLY A 313 15.45 -7.79 -33.98
C GLY A 313 14.35 -7.88 -32.91
N LYS A 314 14.20 -9.05 -32.26
CA LYS A 314 13.28 -9.21 -31.11
C LYS A 314 13.66 -8.30 -29.94
N LEU A 315 14.97 -8.15 -29.66
CA LEU A 315 15.47 -7.28 -28.60
C LEU A 315 15.23 -5.79 -28.90
N GLU A 316 15.46 -5.34 -30.14
CA GLU A 316 15.18 -3.96 -30.56
C GLU A 316 13.69 -3.62 -30.49
N PHE A 317 12.84 -4.54 -30.93
CA PHE A 317 11.39 -4.39 -30.79
C PHE A 317 10.96 -4.26 -29.32
N LEU A 318 11.53 -5.09 -28.43
CA LEU A 318 11.27 -4.99 -26.99
C LEU A 318 11.73 -3.63 -26.42
N LYS A 319 12.88 -3.11 -26.86
CA LYS A 319 13.37 -1.79 -26.45
C LYS A 319 12.43 -0.67 -26.87
N ALA A 320 12.04 -0.63 -28.14
CA ALA A 320 11.14 0.39 -28.67
C ALA A 320 9.82 0.40 -27.92
N ARG A 321 9.23 -0.77 -27.68
CA ARG A 321 7.96 -0.88 -26.97
C ARG A 321 8.08 -0.57 -25.47
N LYS A 322 9.22 -0.87 -24.84
CA LYS A 322 9.52 -0.47 -23.45
C LYS A 322 9.59 1.06 -23.33
N GLU A 323 10.28 1.75 -24.24
CA GLU A 323 10.36 3.22 -24.22
C GLU A 323 8.98 3.86 -24.43
N GLU A 324 8.16 3.33 -25.34
CA GLU A 324 6.77 3.79 -25.53
C GLU A 324 5.96 3.67 -24.22
N VAL A 325 5.96 2.49 -23.59
CA VAL A 325 5.26 2.27 -22.31
C VAL A 325 5.82 3.16 -21.20
N LYS A 326 7.14 3.40 -21.17
CA LYS A 326 7.78 4.31 -20.21
C LYS A 326 7.31 5.74 -20.39
N THR A 327 7.24 6.24 -21.64
CA THR A 327 6.75 7.59 -21.92
C THR A 327 5.26 7.77 -21.57
N GLU A 328 4.44 6.75 -21.83
CA GLU A 328 3.01 6.74 -21.48
C GLU A 328 2.81 6.66 -19.96
N PHE A 329 3.68 5.93 -19.25
CA PHE A 329 3.71 5.85 -17.80
C PHE A 329 4.10 7.18 -17.14
N GLU A 330 5.18 7.82 -17.61
CA GLU A 330 5.64 9.11 -17.06
C GLU A 330 4.63 10.23 -17.29
N SER A 331 3.98 10.28 -18.46
CA SER A 331 2.94 11.27 -18.73
C SER A 331 1.71 11.08 -17.85
N MET A 332 1.29 9.82 -17.65
CA MET A 332 0.16 9.51 -16.78
C MET A 332 0.47 9.82 -15.31
N LYS A 333 1.67 9.48 -14.82
CA LYS A 333 2.09 9.81 -13.45
C LYS A 333 2.05 11.32 -13.21
N LYS A 334 2.55 12.11 -14.16
CA LYS A 334 2.52 13.58 -14.07
C LYS A 334 1.09 14.13 -14.06
N GLN A 335 0.19 13.58 -14.89
CA GLN A 335 -1.23 13.95 -14.87
C GLN A 335 -1.88 13.63 -13.52
N MET A 336 -1.53 12.50 -12.89
CA MET A 336 -2.07 12.12 -11.58
C MET A 336 -1.59 13.03 -10.44
N GLU A 337 -0.36 13.56 -10.51
CA GLU A 337 0.20 14.52 -9.54
C GLU A 337 -0.37 15.94 -9.70
N GLU A 338 -0.66 16.39 -10.93
CA GLU A 338 -1.13 17.75 -11.22
C GLU A 338 -2.66 17.91 -11.15
N THR A 339 -3.41 16.79 -11.15
CA THR A 339 -4.84 16.78 -11.50
C THR A 339 -5.68 15.93 -10.54
N GLU A 340 -5.59 16.16 -9.23
CA GLU A 340 -6.47 15.46 -8.27
C GLU A 340 -7.98 15.79 -8.48
N GLU A 341 -8.34 16.82 -9.25
CA GLU A 341 -9.75 17.28 -9.40
C GLU A 341 -10.40 17.19 -10.81
N ILE A 342 -9.66 16.94 -11.91
CA ILE A 342 -10.18 17.22 -13.28
C ILE A 342 -10.48 15.97 -14.14
N ILE A 343 -9.92 14.79 -13.81
CA ILE A 343 -10.16 13.57 -14.60
C ILE A 343 -11.20 12.69 -13.90
N GLU A 344 -12.24 12.30 -14.65
CA GLU A 344 -13.25 11.36 -14.17
C GLU A 344 -12.58 10.03 -13.75
N PRO A 345 -12.75 9.56 -12.49
CA PRO A 345 -12.00 8.43 -11.92
C PRO A 345 -12.06 7.15 -12.76
N GLU A 346 -13.16 6.93 -13.50
CA GLU A 346 -13.32 5.75 -14.35
C GLU A 346 -12.42 5.76 -15.59
N MET A 347 -12.26 6.93 -16.23
CA MET A 347 -11.38 7.08 -17.39
C MET A 347 -9.92 6.84 -16.98
N ARG A 348 -9.53 7.38 -15.83
CA ARG A 348 -8.22 7.18 -15.22
C ARG A 348 -7.93 5.70 -14.93
N SER A 349 -8.85 5.01 -14.26
CA SER A 349 -8.71 3.58 -13.97
C SER A 349 -8.57 2.72 -15.24
N ARG A 350 -9.37 3.01 -16.29
CA ARG A 350 -9.29 2.29 -17.58
C ARG A 350 -7.96 2.50 -18.30
N GLN A 351 -7.46 3.73 -18.34
CA GLN A 351 -6.16 4.05 -18.95
C GLN A 351 -5.03 3.32 -18.21
N LEU A 352 -5.09 3.31 -16.88
CA LEU A 352 -4.12 2.64 -16.02
C LEU A 352 -4.13 1.12 -16.21
N GLN A 353 -5.31 0.51 -16.31
CA GLN A 353 -5.45 -0.92 -16.62
C GLN A 353 -4.92 -1.27 -18.03
N SER A 354 -5.21 -0.42 -19.03
CA SER A 354 -4.68 -0.60 -20.39
C SER A 354 -3.15 -0.58 -20.39
N LEU A 355 -2.54 0.36 -19.67
CA LEU A 355 -1.09 0.46 -19.55
C LEU A 355 -0.50 -0.74 -18.82
N ASN A 356 -1.15 -1.21 -17.75
CA ASN A 356 -0.72 -2.41 -17.04
C ASN A 356 -0.70 -3.64 -17.94
N LEU A 357 -1.73 -3.84 -18.78
CA LEU A 357 -1.77 -4.93 -19.76
C LEU A 357 -0.61 -4.83 -20.76
N LYS A 358 -0.30 -3.62 -21.26
CA LYS A 358 0.85 -3.39 -22.15
C LYS A 358 2.16 -3.79 -21.46
N ALA A 359 2.33 -3.44 -20.18
CA ALA A 359 3.51 -3.80 -19.40
C ALA A 359 3.62 -5.32 -19.15
N ASP A 360 2.51 -6.00 -18.81
CA ASP A 360 2.47 -7.45 -18.64
C ASP A 360 2.84 -8.19 -19.93
N HIS A 361 2.32 -7.72 -21.08
CA HIS A 361 2.70 -8.27 -22.38
C HIS A 361 4.20 -8.12 -22.68
N LEU A 362 4.82 -7.01 -22.27
CA LEU A 362 6.27 -6.83 -22.38
C LEU A 362 7.04 -7.83 -21.50
N ASP A 363 6.60 -8.02 -20.25
CA ASP A 363 7.23 -8.96 -19.31
C ASP A 363 7.17 -10.41 -19.83
N ILE A 364 6.02 -10.81 -20.39
CA ILE A 364 5.82 -12.12 -21.02
C ILE A 364 6.76 -12.29 -22.22
N ARG A 365 6.84 -11.31 -23.12
CA ARG A 365 7.73 -11.37 -24.29
C ARG A 365 9.21 -11.44 -23.89
N ARG A 366 9.61 -10.69 -22.86
CA ARG A 366 10.97 -10.76 -22.28
C ARG A 366 11.26 -12.17 -21.74
N LYS A 367 10.36 -12.74 -20.94
CA LYS A 367 10.51 -14.11 -20.40
C LYS A 367 10.63 -15.16 -21.50
N LYS A 368 9.88 -15.01 -22.59
CA LYS A 368 9.99 -15.90 -23.76
C LYS A 368 11.36 -15.80 -24.42
N LEU A 369 11.87 -14.57 -24.63
CA LEU A 369 13.20 -14.34 -25.20
C LEU A 369 14.32 -14.90 -24.31
N GLU A 370 14.22 -14.72 -22.98
CA GLU A 370 15.16 -15.33 -22.02
C GLU A 370 15.18 -16.86 -22.11
N LYS A 371 14.01 -17.48 -22.24
CA LYS A 371 13.89 -18.94 -22.39
C LYS A 371 14.53 -19.42 -23.69
N GLU A 372 14.24 -18.76 -24.82
CA GLU A 372 14.84 -19.05 -26.13
C GLU A 372 16.38 -18.92 -26.08
N LEU A 373 16.91 -17.86 -25.46
CA LEU A 373 18.36 -17.67 -25.29
C LEU A 373 19.00 -18.74 -24.41
N LYS A 374 18.33 -19.13 -23.31
CA LYS A 374 18.81 -20.17 -22.41
C LYS A 374 18.89 -21.52 -23.12
N GLU A 375 17.86 -21.91 -23.89
CA GLU A 375 17.86 -23.15 -24.68
C GLU A 375 18.99 -23.17 -25.73
N ILE A 376 19.26 -22.04 -26.40
CA ILE A 376 20.33 -21.94 -27.41
C ILE A 376 21.73 -22.02 -26.77
N LEU A 377 21.91 -21.41 -25.60
CA LEU A 377 23.19 -21.40 -24.89
C LEU A 377 23.46 -22.72 -24.13
N GLU A 378 22.43 -23.40 -23.61
CA GLU A 378 22.55 -24.71 -22.95
C GLU A 378 22.80 -25.86 -23.95
N ASN A 379 22.19 -25.80 -25.15
CA ASN A 379 22.48 -26.76 -26.23
C ASN A 379 23.93 -26.66 -26.78
N LYS A 380 24.72 -25.69 -26.31
CA LYS A 380 26.14 -25.55 -26.62
C LYS A 380 27.04 -26.46 -25.75
N ASN A 381 26.49 -27.16 -24.76
CA ASN A 381 27.25 -27.93 -23.77
C ASN A 381 26.93 -29.47 -23.75
N PRO A 382 27.05 -30.21 -24.88
CA PRO A 382 26.86 -31.66 -24.88
C PRO A 382 28.05 -32.48 -24.31
N GLU A 383 29.15 -31.87 -23.84
CA GLU A 383 30.34 -32.59 -23.34
C GLU A 383 30.44 -32.69 -21.79
N LYS A 384 29.32 -32.88 -21.10
CA LYS A 384 29.33 -33.40 -19.72
C LYS A 384 28.27 -34.48 -19.54
N VAL A 385 28.48 -35.62 -20.18
CA VAL A 385 27.96 -36.93 -19.75
C VAL A 385 29.08 -37.93 -19.83
#